data_AF-A0A833U575-F1
#
_entry.id   AF-A0A833U575-F1
#
_cell.length_a   1.000
_cell.length_b   1.000
_cell.length_c   1.000
_cell.angle_alpha   90.00
_cell.angle_beta   90.00
_cell.angle_gamma   90.00
#
_symmetry.space_group_name_H-M   'P 1'
#
loop_
_entity.id
_entity.type
_entity.pdbx_description
1 polymer ?
#
loop_
_entity_poly.entity_id
_entity_poly.type
_entity_poly.pdbx_seq_one_letter_code
_entity_poly.pdbx_strand_id
1 'polypeptide(L)'
;MALVSANRSVCFHLFILLLFSVNVAFSGTLVTSIPGFDGDLPFKLYTGYVTVGESEMFYYFIESEGNPKLDPLMLWYSGGPGCSAFNGLIYQIGTVSFPLFIIN
;
A
#
# COMPACT_ATOMS: atom_id res chain seq x y z
N MET A 1 -37.38 25.47 12.00
CA MET A 1 -36.36 24.70 12.76
C MET A 1 -36.99 23.38 13.17
N ALA A 2 -37.17 22.46 12.22
CA ALA A 2 -37.66 21.12 12.52
C ALA A 2 -36.44 20.22 12.71
N LEU A 3 -36.13 19.91 13.96
CA LEU A 3 -35.15 18.89 14.30
C LEU A 3 -35.68 17.56 13.76
N VAL A 4 -34.99 17.02 12.75
CA VAL A 4 -35.30 15.75 12.11
C VAL A 4 -35.27 14.65 13.16
N SER A 5 -36.44 14.19 13.60
CA SER A 5 -36.61 12.99 14.41
C SER A 5 -36.33 11.78 13.53
N ALA A 6 -35.06 11.36 13.44
CA ALA A 6 -34.69 10.14 12.73
C ALA A 6 -35.28 8.92 13.45
N ASN A 7 -36.14 8.17 12.75
CA ASN A 7 -36.76 6.96 13.26
C ASN A 7 -35.69 5.89 13.54
N ARG A 8 -35.73 5.23 14.72
CA ARG A 8 -34.73 4.25 15.17
C ARG A 8 -34.48 3.12 14.15
N SER A 9 -35.52 2.74 13.40
CA SER A 9 -35.42 1.75 12.31
C SER A 9 -34.63 2.27 11.10
N VAL A 10 -34.77 3.57 10.78
CA VAL A 10 -34.05 4.23 9.68
C VAL A 10 -32.56 4.33 10.01
N CYS A 11 -32.22 4.67 11.26
CA CYS A 11 -30.82 4.64 11.72
C CYS A 11 -30.20 3.25 11.62
N PHE A 12 -30.97 2.19 11.92
CA PHE A 12 -30.48 0.81 11.84
C PHE A 12 -30.21 0.37 10.39
N HIS A 13 -31.08 0.76 9.45
CA HIS A 13 -30.88 0.48 8.01
C HIS A 13 -29.71 1.28 7.43
N LEU A 14 -29.56 2.54 7.82
CA LEU A 14 -28.38 3.36 7.46
C LEU A 14 -27.08 2.75 8.00
N PHE A 15 -27.09 2.21 9.22
CA PHE A 15 -25.93 1.55 9.80
C PHE A 15 -25.56 0.26 9.04
N ILE A 16 -26.55 -0.57 8.69
CA ILE A 16 -26.32 -1.79 7.88
C ILE A 16 -25.83 -1.45 6.47
N LEU A 17 -26.36 -0.40 5.84
CA LEU A 17 -25.85 0.10 4.55
C LEU A 17 -24.40 0.56 4.64
N LEU A 18 -24.03 1.26 5.72
CA LEU A 18 -22.65 1.69 5.96
C LEU A 18 -21.69 0.50 6.12
N LEU A 19 -22.14 -0.57 6.78
CA LEU A 19 -21.36 -1.81 6.93
C LEU A 19 -21.18 -2.56 5.61
N PHE A 20 -22.16 -2.52 4.69
CA PHE A 20 -22.04 -3.11 3.35
C PHE A 20 -21.21 -2.26 2.37
N SER A 21 -20.99 -0.98 2.67
CA SER A 21 -20.29 -0.04 1.78
C SER A 21 -18.77 -0.19 1.82
N VAL A 22 -18.21 -0.79 2.87
CA VAL A 22 -16.76 -0.98 3.05
C VAL A 22 -16.29 -2.25 2.35
N ASN A 23 -16.28 -2.22 1.01
CA ASN A 23 -15.44 -3.12 0.23
C ASN A 23 -14.05 -2.46 0.08
N VAL A 24 -13.24 -2.52 1.13
CA VAL A 24 -11.82 -2.17 1.01
C VAL A 24 -11.10 -3.41 0.49
N ALA A 25 -11.06 -3.57 -0.84
CA ALA A 25 -10.27 -4.61 -1.48
C ALA A 25 -8.82 -4.11 -1.63
N PHE A 26 -7.98 -4.40 -0.63
CA PHE A 26 -6.53 -4.26 -0.78
C PHE A 26 -6.00 -5.52 -1.48
N SER A 27 -5.55 -5.39 -2.73
CA SER A 27 -5.02 -6.51 -3.53
C SER A 27 -3.52 -6.72 -3.36
N GLY A 28 -2.92 -6.25 -2.26
CA GLY A 28 -1.49 -6.40 -1.99
C GLY A 28 -1.19 -7.71 -1.26
N THR A 29 -0.13 -8.39 -1.67
CA THR A 29 0.42 -9.57 -1.02
C THR A 29 1.57 -9.16 -0.10
N LEU A 30 1.53 -9.60 1.16
CA LEU A 30 2.63 -9.41 2.10
C LEU A 30 3.83 -10.26 1.67
N VAL A 31 4.99 -9.63 1.50
CA VAL A 31 6.26 -10.28 1.25
C VAL A 31 6.87 -10.66 2.60
N THR A 32 7.00 -11.95 2.86
CA THR A 32 7.57 -12.47 4.12
C THR A 32 9.08 -12.72 4.04
N SER A 33 9.61 -12.92 2.84
CA SER A 33 11.02 -13.24 2.62
C SER A 33 11.48 -12.74 1.26
N ILE A 34 12.73 -12.28 1.16
CA ILE A 34 13.36 -11.87 -0.10
C ILE A 34 14.63 -12.70 -0.30
N PRO A 35 14.89 -13.24 -1.51
CA PRO A 35 16.16 -13.93 -1.79
C PRO A 35 17.36 -13.05 -1.45
N GLY A 36 18.34 -13.60 -0.73
CA GLY A 36 19.53 -12.87 -0.28
C GLY A 36 19.34 -12.04 0.99
N PHE A 37 18.16 -12.09 1.61
CA PHE A 37 17.90 -11.55 2.95
C PHE A 37 17.56 -12.71 3.90
N ASP A 38 18.43 -12.94 4.89
CA ASP A 38 18.22 -14.01 5.87
C ASP A 38 17.28 -13.56 6.99
N GLY A 39 16.20 -14.32 7.21
CA GLY A 39 15.21 -14.06 8.25
C GLY A 39 14.03 -13.18 7.82
N ASP A 40 13.25 -12.73 8.81
CA ASP A 40 12.09 -11.87 8.58
C ASP A 40 12.53 -10.45 8.19
N LEU A 41 11.78 -9.83 7.27
CA LEU A 41 12.03 -8.44 6.89
C LEU A 41 11.81 -7.49 8.08
N PRO A 42 12.68 -6.50 8.31
CA PRO A 42 12.56 -5.56 9.42
C PRO A 42 11.43 -4.53 9.23
N PHE A 43 10.76 -4.57 8.08
CA PHE A 43 9.62 -3.74 7.72
C PHE A 43 8.58 -4.59 6.97
N LYS A 44 7.33 -4.12 6.92
CA LYS A 44 6.29 -4.78 6.12
C LYS A 44 6.33 -4.27 4.69
N LEU A 45 6.63 -5.19 3.77
CA LEU A 45 6.58 -4.94 2.33
C LEU A 45 5.37 -5.64 1.73
N TYR A 46 4.54 -4.89 1.03
CA TYR A 46 3.45 -5.40 0.23
C TYR A 46 3.73 -5.17 -1.26
N THR A 47 3.42 -6.15 -2.08
CA THR A 47 3.51 -6.04 -3.54
C THR A 47 2.18 -6.39 -4.19
N GLY A 48 1.92 -5.82 -5.35
CA GLY A 48 0.70 -6.11 -6.09
C GLY A 48 0.60 -5.32 -7.37
N TYR A 49 -0.57 -5.42 -7.99
CA TYR A 49 -0.92 -4.68 -9.19
C TYR A 49 -2.06 -3.71 -8.90
N VAL A 50 -2.01 -2.53 -9.52
CA VAL A 50 -3.11 -1.58 -9.56
C VAL A 50 -3.44 -1.25 -11.01
N THR A 51 -4.72 -1.28 -11.35
CA THR A 51 -5.18 -0.93 -12.70
C THR A 51 -5.25 0.58 -12.85
N VAL A 52 -4.61 1.12 -13.88
CA VAL A 52 -4.60 2.54 -14.25
C VAL A 52 -4.98 2.65 -15.73
N GLY A 53 -6.22 3.02 -16.00
CA GLY A 53 -6.78 2.99 -17.35
C GLY A 53 -6.89 1.55 -17.85
N GLU A 54 -6.24 1.26 -18.98
CA GLU A 54 -6.18 -0.08 -19.59
C GLU A 54 -4.91 -0.87 -19.19
N SER A 55 -4.09 -0.31 -18.31
CA SER A 55 -2.79 -0.87 -17.93
C SER A 55 -2.77 -1.34 -16.48
N GLU A 56 -1.98 -2.37 -16.19
CA GLU A 56 -1.68 -2.81 -14.82
C GLU A 56 -0.29 -2.33 -14.40
N MET A 57 -0.22 -1.61 -13.28
CA MET A 57 1.02 -1.10 -12.71
C MET A 57 1.40 -1.94 -11.49
N PHE A 58 2.61 -2.49 -11.50
CA PHE A 58 3.18 -3.17 -10.35
C PHE A 58 3.71 -2.16 -9.32
N TYR A 59 3.49 -2.42 -8.02
CA TYR A 59 3.97 -1.56 -6.95
C TYR A 59 4.71 -2.32 -5.84
N TYR A 60 5.58 -1.58 -5.14
CA TYR A 60 6.19 -1.95 -3.85
C TYR A 60 5.70 -0.95 -2.80
N PHE A 61 5.02 -1.42 -1.76
CA PHE A 61 4.53 -0.59 -0.66
C PHE A 61 5.20 -1.01 0.64
N ILE A 62 5.94 -0.10 1.26
CA ILE A 62 6.59 -0.31 2.56
C ILE A 62 5.84 0.54 3.59
N GLU A 63 5.33 -0.10 4.64
CA GLU A 63 4.71 0.64 5.76
C GLU A 63 5.76 1.50 6.49
N SER A 64 5.34 2.67 6.98
CA SER A 64 6.19 3.51 7.81
C SER A 64 6.67 2.76 9.07
N GLU A 65 7.94 2.94 9.44
CA GLU A 65 8.50 2.40 10.69
C GLU A 65 8.04 3.20 11.93
N GLY A 66 7.45 4.38 11.73
CA GLY A 66 6.92 5.25 12.78
C GLY A 66 5.50 4.86 13.21
N ASN A 67 4.51 5.67 12.83
CA ASN A 67 3.10 5.38 13.04
C ASN A 67 2.38 5.22 11.70
N PRO A 68 2.31 3.98 11.13
CA PRO A 68 1.69 3.73 9.83
C PRO A 68 0.25 4.25 9.68
N LYS A 69 -0.48 4.44 10.79
CA LYS A 69 -1.87 4.92 10.76
C LYS A 69 -1.98 6.44 10.68
N LEU A 70 -0.96 7.18 11.08
CA LEU A 70 -0.95 8.64 11.12
C LEU A 70 0.02 9.25 10.12
N ASP A 71 1.06 8.51 9.75
CA ASP A 71 2.08 8.97 8.83
C ASP A 71 1.50 9.13 7.41
N PRO A 72 1.98 10.12 6.64
CA PRO A 72 1.46 10.38 5.30
C PRO A 72 1.83 9.27 4.32
N LEU A 73 0.96 9.06 3.32
CA LEU A 73 1.28 8.23 2.17
C LEU A 73 2.22 8.98 1.21
N MET A 74 3.36 8.37 0.88
CA MET A 74 4.30 8.88 -0.11
C MET A 74 4.27 8.02 -1.37
N LEU A 75 4.05 8.66 -2.52
CA LEU A 75 4.17 8.02 -3.83
C LEU A 75 5.54 8.36 -4.42
N TRP A 76 6.28 7.34 -4.84
CA TRP A 76 7.57 7.49 -5.50
C TRP A 76 7.55 6.80 -6.85
N TYR A 77 8.05 7.48 -7.89
CA TYR A 77 8.21 6.92 -9.22
C TYR A 77 9.53 7.40 -9.82
N SER A 78 10.15 6.56 -10.65
CA SER A 78 11.34 6.95 -11.40
C SER A 78 10.97 7.82 -12.60
N GLY A 79 11.79 8.83 -12.88
CA GLY A 79 11.68 9.63 -14.10
C GLY A 79 12.21 8.90 -15.34
N GLY A 80 12.31 9.64 -16.45
CA GLY A 80 12.65 9.07 -17.76
C GLY A 80 11.54 8.16 -18.31
N PRO A 81 11.54 7.85 -19.61
CA PRO A 81 10.59 6.89 -20.15
C PRO A 81 11.05 5.45 -19.83
N GLY A 82 10.16 4.68 -19.17
CA GLY A 82 10.32 3.22 -19.01
C GLY A 82 11.23 2.76 -17.86
N CYS A 83 11.83 3.66 -17.08
CA CYS A 83 12.63 3.27 -15.93
C CYS A 83 11.74 2.72 -14.79
N SER A 84 12.16 1.60 -14.19
CA SER A 84 11.44 0.98 -13.07
C SER A 84 11.66 1.74 -11.78
N ALA A 85 10.56 2.01 -11.04
CA ALA A 85 10.59 2.57 -9.69
C ALA A 85 11.41 1.72 -8.69
N PHE A 86 11.67 0.46 -9.01
CA PHE A 86 12.55 -0.42 -8.24
C PHE A 86 13.98 0.13 -8.11
N ASN A 87 14.46 0.89 -9.09
CA ASN A 87 15.76 1.56 -8.98
C ASN A 87 15.75 2.58 -7.83
N GLY A 88 14.68 3.38 -7.71
CA GLY A 88 14.54 4.33 -6.61
C GLY A 88 14.48 3.64 -5.25
N LEU A 89 13.86 2.46 -5.19
CA LEU A 89 13.80 1.66 -3.98
C LEU A 89 15.19 1.18 -3.54
N ILE A 90 16.02 0.65 -4.44
CA ILE A 90 17.31 0.06 -4.04
C ILE A 90 18.43 1.10 -3.92
N TYR A 91 18.44 2.12 -4.78
CA TYR A 91 19.60 3.00 -4.95
C TYR A 91 19.39 4.43 -4.45
N GLN A 92 18.17 4.82 -4.07
CA GLN A 92 17.86 6.22 -3.74
C GLN A 92 17.25 6.37 -2.36
N ILE A 93 15.98 5.96 -2.19
CA ILE A 93 15.19 6.29 -0.99
C ILE A 93 14.85 5.10 -0.11
N GLY A 94 15.02 3.87 -0.58
CA GLY A 94 14.56 2.72 0.17
C GLY A 94 15.49 2.34 1.30
N THR A 95 14.88 1.78 2.34
CA THR A 95 15.55 1.22 3.53
C THR A 95 16.30 -0.08 3.24
N VAL A 96 16.17 -0.64 2.03
CA VAL A 96 16.77 -1.92 1.64
C VAL A 96 18.08 -1.70 0.90
N SER A 97 19.20 -1.80 1.61
CA SER A 97 20.53 -1.77 1.00
C SER A 97 20.90 -3.18 0.52
N PHE A 98 20.70 -3.48 -0.76
CA PHE A 98 21.28 -4.69 -1.34
C PHE A 98 22.78 -4.44 -1.59
N PRO A 99 23.70 -5.24 -1.03
CA PRO A 99 25.09 -5.15 -1.40
C PRO A 99 25.22 -5.49 -2.90
N LEU A 100 25.82 -4.58 -3.67
CA LEU A 100 26.02 -4.67 -5.12
C LEU A 100 26.77 -5.96 -5.57
N PHE A 101 27.29 -6.74 -4.63
CA PHE A 101 28.00 -8.00 -4.86
C PHE A 101 27.10 -9.23 -5.05
N ILE A 102 25.78 -9.13 -4.82
CA ILE A 102 24.83 -10.26 -5.00
C ILE A 102 24.36 -10.41 -6.47
N ILE A 103 24.68 -9.44 -7.33
CA ILE A 103 24.31 -9.42 -8.76
C ILE A 103 25.47 -9.82 -9.71
N ASN A 104 26.52 -10.49 -9.20
CA ASN A 104 27.58 -11.08 -10.02
C ASN A 104 27.72 -12.58 -9.72
#